data_AF-A0A7C7ZS87-F1
#
_entry.id   AF-A0A7C7ZS87-F1
#
_cell.length_a   1.000
_cell.length_b   1.000
_cell.length_c   1.000
_cell.angle_alpha   90.00
_cell.angle_beta   90.00
_cell.angle_gamma   90.00
#
_symmetry.space_group_name_H-M   'P 1'
#
loop_
_entity.id
_entity.type
_entity.pdbx_description
1 polymer ?
#
loop_
_entity_poly.entity_id
_entity_poly.type
_entity_poly.pdbx_seq_one_letter_code
_entity_poly.pdbx_strand_id
1 'polypeptide(L)'
;PVNIISMLGIIALIGILVNDGLILISKFNQNLRDGLNFDDSLYKAGRSRFRAIFLTSITTIAGLAPIILEKSFQAQLLKPMAISIA
;
A
#
# COMPACT_ATOMS: atom_id res chain seq x y z
N PRO A 1 -12.28 -17.46 4.94
CA PRO A 1 -11.73 -17.94 6.22
C PRO A 1 -10.33 -17.35 6.45
N VAL A 2 -10.13 -16.62 7.55
CA VAL A 2 -8.82 -16.08 7.93
C VAL A 2 -7.95 -17.24 8.42
N ASN A 3 -6.85 -17.47 7.72
CA ASN A 3 -5.81 -18.46 8.06
C ASN A 3 -4.55 -17.69 8.47
N ILE A 4 -3.67 -18.29 9.27
CA ILE A 4 -2.31 -17.80 9.60
C ILE A 4 -1.61 -17.19 8.38
N ILE A 5 -1.73 -17.83 7.21
CA ILE A 5 -1.10 -17.36 5.96
C ILE A 5 -1.73 -16.04 5.45
N SER A 6 -3.04 -15.85 5.61
CA SER A 6 -3.72 -14.58 5.30
C SER A 6 -3.35 -13.49 6.33
N MET A 7 -3.13 -13.87 7.60
CA MET A 7 -2.68 -12.95 8.64
C MET A 7 -1.27 -12.38 8.37
N LEU A 8 -0.36 -13.19 7.82
CA LEU A 8 0.94 -12.71 7.33
C LEU A 8 0.79 -11.68 6.20
N GLY A 9 -0.19 -11.88 5.31
CA GLY A 9 -0.51 -10.93 4.25
C GLY A 9 -1.01 -9.59 4.80
N ILE A 10 -1.86 -9.63 5.83
CA ILE A 10 -2.35 -8.42 6.51
C ILE A 10 -1.18 -7.64 7.16
N ILE A 11 -0.25 -8.34 7.81
CA ILE A 11 0.93 -7.69 8.43
C ILE A 11 1.79 -7.00 7.36
N ALA A 12 2.02 -7.67 6.23
CA ALA A 12 2.75 -7.08 5.10
C ALA A 12 2.06 -5.83 4.56
N LEU A 13 0.73 -5.88 4.39
CA LEU A 13 -0.07 -4.75 3.93
C LEU A 13 -0.01 -3.56 4.90
N ILE A 14 -0.06 -3.81 6.21
CA ILE A 14 0.08 -2.76 7.23
C ILE A 14 1.43 -2.04 7.07
N GLY A 15 2.52 -2.79 6.83
CA GLY A 15 3.84 -2.20 6.60
C GLY A 15 3.88 -1.26 5.39
N ILE A 16 3.25 -1.67 4.28
CA ILE A 16 3.14 -0.85 3.07
C ILE A 16 2.33 0.42 3.35
N LEU A 17 1.17 0.26 4.01
CA LEU A 17 0.28 1.37 4.36
C LEU A 17 0.96 2.40 5.27
N VAL A 18 1.65 1.94 6.32
CA VAL A 18 2.36 2.83 7.25
C VAL A 18 3.49 3.57 6.55
N ASN A 19 4.23 2.92 5.66
CA ASN A 19 5.30 3.56 4.90
C ASN A 19 4.75 4.70 4.01
N ASP A 20 3.67 4.43 3.26
CA ASP A 20 3.04 5.43 2.39
C ASP A 20 2.48 6.61 3.19
N GLY A 21 1.81 6.34 4.31
CA GLY A 21 1.26 7.35 5.21
C GLY A 21 2.33 8.19 5.91
N LEU A 22 3.40 7.56 6.39
CA LEU A 22 4.51 8.24 7.09
C LEU A 22 5.20 9.23 6.14
N ILE A 23 5.45 8.81 4.91
CA ILE A 23 6.06 9.65 3.89
C ILE A 23 5.15 10.85 3.53
N LEU A 24 3.84 10.64 3.44
CA LEU A 24 2.86 11.71 3.18
C LEU A 24 2.86 12.74 4.32
N ILE A 25 2.72 12.26 5.56
CA ILE A 25 2.69 13.11 6.77
C ILE A 25 4.01 13.85 6.94
N SER A 26 5.14 13.19 6.69
CA SER A 26 6.46 13.82 6.75
C SER A 26 6.56 14.97 5.74
N LYS A 27 6.09 14.77 4.50
CA LYS A 27 6.09 15.83 3.48
C LYS A 27 5.14 16.97 3.84
N PHE A 28 3.97 16.65 4.40
CA PHE A 28 3.01 17.63 4.89
C PHE A 28 3.58 18.48 6.03
N ASN A 29 4.17 17.86 7.06
CA ASN A 29 4.82 18.56 8.16
C ASN A 29 6.03 19.38 7.68
N GLN A 30 6.79 18.89 6.70
CA GLN A 30 7.87 19.66 6.09
C GLN A 30 7.32 20.94 5.43
N ASN A 31 6.26 20.83 4.62
CA ASN A 31 5.65 21.98 3.96
C ASN A 31 5.13 23.03 4.98
N LEU A 32 4.51 22.58 6.06
CA LEU A 32 4.07 23.47 7.15
C LEU A 32 5.25 24.20 7.80
N ARG A 33 6.36 23.50 8.05
CA ARG A 33 7.59 24.09 8.61
C ARG A 33 8.25 25.08 7.67
N ASP A 34 8.11 24.87 6.36
CA ASP A 34 8.58 25.77 5.32
C ASP A 34 7.65 27.00 5.13
N GLY A 35 6.60 27.13 5.96
CA GLY A 35 5.70 28.29 6.00
C GLY A 35 4.53 28.23 5.02
N LEU A 36 4.25 27.07 4.42
CA LEU A 36 3.07 26.89 3.58
C LEU A 36 1.80 26.82 4.44
N ASN A 37 0.72 27.43 3.96
CA ASN A 37 -0.60 27.32 4.57
C ASN A 37 -1.07 25.86 4.62
N PHE A 38 -1.99 25.54 5.53
CA PHE A 38 -2.47 24.19 5.76
C PHE A 38 -3.05 23.55 4.49
N ASP A 39 -3.95 24.27 3.80
CA ASP A 39 -4.61 23.79 2.57
C ASP A 39 -3.59 23.55 1.44
N ASP A 40 -2.66 24.49 1.25
CA ASP A 40 -1.60 24.38 0.24
C ASP A 40 -0.63 23.24 0.54
N SER A 41 -0.30 23.04 1.82
CA SER A 41 0.56 21.95 2.28
C SER A 41 -0.10 20.60 2.02
N LEU A 42 -1.39 20.47 2.29
CA LEU A 42 -2.17 19.25 2.07
C LEU A 42 -2.27 18.93 0.58
N TYR A 43 -2.59 19.93 -0.25
CA TYR A 43 -2.68 19.76 -1.69
C TYR A 43 -1.33 19.37 -2.31
N LYS A 44 -0.23 20.05 -1.94
CA LYS A 44 1.12 19.72 -2.44
C LYS A 44 1.61 18.34 -1.98
N ALA A 45 1.43 18.00 -0.70
CA ALA A 45 1.83 16.71 -0.17
C ALA A 45 1.02 15.57 -0.83
N GLY A 46 -0.29 15.73 -0.94
CA GLY A 46 -1.19 14.81 -1.64
C GLY A 46 -0.77 14.62 -3.10
N ARG A 47 -0.61 15.70 -3.87
CA ARG A 47 -0.22 15.61 -5.29
C ARG A 47 1.13 14.93 -5.51
N SER A 48 2.09 15.17 -4.61
CA SER A 48 3.42 14.55 -4.66
C SER A 48 3.39 13.03 -4.46
N ARG A 49 2.43 12.50 -3.70
CA ARG A 49 2.42 11.09 -3.29
C ARG A 49 1.28 10.28 -3.91
N PHE A 50 0.23 10.94 -4.40
CA PHE A 50 -0.89 10.29 -5.06
C PHE A 50 -0.44 9.36 -6.20
N ARG A 51 0.46 9.82 -7.08
CA ARG A 51 0.99 8.98 -8.17
C ARG A 51 1.80 7.78 -7.65
N ALA A 52 2.60 7.98 -6.60
CA ALA A 52 3.43 6.92 -6.05
C ALA A 52 2.57 5.84 -5.39
N ILE A 53 1.59 6.24 -4.55
CA ILE A 53 0.67 5.31 -3.87
C ILE A 53 -0.14 4.51 -4.90
N PHE A 54 -0.71 5.18 -5.91
CA PHE A 54 -1.44 4.50 -6.98
C PHE A 54 -0.57 3.49 -7.74
N LEU A 55 0.68 3.86 -8.06
CA LEU A 55 1.59 2.98 -8.78
C LEU A 55 1.94 1.74 -7.94
N THR A 56 2.16 1.91 -6.63
CA THR A 56 2.42 0.80 -5.71
C THR A 56 1.22 -0.14 -5.65
N SER A 57 0.01 0.36 -5.46
CA SER A 57 -1.20 -0.48 -5.43
C SER A 57 -1.39 -1.26 -6.74
N ILE A 58 -1.27 -0.58 -7.89
CA ILE A 58 -1.41 -1.22 -9.21
C ILE A 58 -0.34 -2.30 -9.40
N THR A 59 0.90 -2.02 -9.02
CA THR A 59 2.01 -2.97 -9.17
C THR A 59 1.84 -4.18 -8.25
N THR A 60 1.35 -3.99 -7.03
CA THR A 60 1.02 -5.08 -6.10
C THR A 60 -0.06 -5.99 -6.65
N ILE A 61 -1.16 -5.41 -7.16
CA ILE A 61 -2.24 -6.17 -7.78
C ILE A 61 -1.72 -6.91 -9.01
N ALA A 62 -0.97 -6.24 -9.88
CA ALA A 62 -0.42 -6.85 -11.09
C ALA A 62 0.58 -7.97 -10.80
N GLY A 63 1.44 -7.80 -9.79
CA GLY A 63 2.42 -8.82 -9.39
C GLY A 63 1.79 -10.04 -8.72
N LEU A 64 0.66 -9.84 -8.02
CA LEU A 64 -0.09 -10.93 -7.37
C LEU A 64 -1.15 -11.57 -8.28
N ALA A 65 -1.56 -10.90 -9.35
CA ALA A 65 -2.54 -11.41 -10.33
C ALA A 65 -2.25 -12.84 -10.84
N PRO A 66 -1.02 -13.22 -11.26
CA PRO A 66 -0.75 -14.58 -11.71
C PRO A 66 -0.96 -15.62 -10.59
N ILE A 67 -0.58 -15.31 -9.35
CA ILE A 67 -0.76 -16.20 -8.19
C ILE A 67 -2.25 -16.39 -7.86
N ILE A 68 -3.05 -15.33 -8.01
CA ILE A 68 -4.50 -15.36 -7.78
C ILE A 68 -5.21 -16.16 -8.89
N LEU A 69 -4.70 -16.18 -10.12
CA LEU A 69 -5.29 -16.92 -11.24
C LEU A 69 -4.84 -18.38 -11.29
N GLU A 70 -3.69 -18.70 -10.71
CA GLU A 70 -3.11 -20.05 -10.67
C GLU A 70 -3.99 -21.04 -9.88
N LYS A 71 -4.11 -22.27 -10.38
CA LYS A 71 -4.97 -23.33 -9.81
C LYS A 71 -4.19 -24.46 -9.12
N SER A 72 -2.87 -24.39 -9.10
CA SER A 72 -2.02 -25.42 -8.48
C SER A 72 -2.25 -25.54 -6.97
N PHE A 73 -2.03 -26.73 -6.41
CA PHE A 73 -2.23 -27.01 -4.98
C PHE A 73 -1.35 -26.11 -4.08
N GLN A 74 -0.12 -25.82 -4.51
CA GLN A 74 0.77 -24.88 -3.83
C GLN A 74 0.26 -23.43 -3.92
N ALA A 75 -0.35 -23.02 -5.04
CA ALA A 75 -0.94 -21.69 -5.19
C ALA A 75 -2.20 -21.50 -4.32
N GLN A 76 -2.98 -22.55 -4.04
CA GLN A 76 -4.13 -22.47 -3.13
C GLN A 76 -3.75 -22.12 -1.70
N LEU A 77 -2.54 -22.49 -1.26
CA LEU A 77 -2.02 -22.13 0.06
C LEU A 77 -1.63 -20.64 0.14
N LEU A 78 -1.10 -20.09 -0.95
CA LEU A 78 -0.65 -18.69 -1.06
C LEU A 78 -1.76 -17.72 -1.46
N LYS A 79 -2.83 -18.21 -2.09
CA LYS A 79 -4.00 -17.44 -2.53
C LYS A 79 -4.61 -16.54 -1.44
N PRO A 80 -4.86 -17.04 -0.21
CA PRO A 80 -5.40 -16.22 0.87
C PRO A 80 -4.46 -15.08 1.29
N MET A 81 -3.14 -15.26 1.15
CA MET A 81 -2.15 -14.21 1.41
C MET A 81 -2.24 -13.13 0.35
N ALA A 82 -2.21 -13.52 -0.92
CA ALA A 82 -2.25 -12.60 -2.05
C ALA A 82 -3.51 -11.75 -2.05
N ILE A 83 -4.68 -12.35 -1.74
CA ILE A 83 -5.95 -11.64 -1.61
C ILE A 83 -5.97 -10.68 -0.41
N SER A 84 -5.17 -10.93 0.63
CA SER A 84 -5.10 -10.03 1.78
C SER A 84 -4.20 -8.81 1.54
N ILE A 85 -3.31 -8.89 0.54
CA ILE A 85 -2.34 -7.83 0.20
C ILE A 85 -2.82 -6.98 -1.00
N ALA A 86 -3.57 -7.59 -1.92
CA ALA A 86 -4.14 -6.93 -3.10
C ALA A 86 -5.39 -6.11 -2.75
#